data_AF-A0A317L0R0-F1
#
_entry.id   AF-A0A317L0R0-F1
#
_cell.length_a   1.000
_cell.length_b   1.000
_cell.length_c   1.000
_cell.angle_alpha   90.00
_cell.angle_beta   90.00
_cell.angle_gamma   90.00
#
_symmetry.space_group_name_H-M   'P 1'
#
loop_
_entity.id
_entity.type
_entity.pdbx_description
1 polymer ?
#
loop_
_entity_poly.entity_id
_entity_poly.type
_entity_poly.pdbx_seq_one_letter_code
_entity_poly.pdbx_strand_id
1 'polypeptide(L)'
;MDILLIFLLIFSFTPFLLWGDNWKKTALFQIPFILGAWYTFIKFVSVGIAPHESYLWILFFANLVYGHIAFTIMLLEMRKSLKARQGFVQHNN
;
A
#
# COMPACT_ATOMS: atom_id res chain seq x y z
N MET A 1 16.48 10.34 -6.00
CA MET A 1 15.56 10.60 -4.87
C MET A 1 14.10 10.45 -5.29
N ASP A 2 13.78 10.73 -6.55
CA ASP A 2 12.41 10.87 -7.06
C ASP A 2 11.61 9.58 -7.04
N ILE A 3 12.25 8.45 -7.36
CA ILE A 3 11.62 7.11 -7.33
C ILE A 3 11.10 6.74 -5.94
N LEU A 4 11.83 7.06 -4.87
CA LEU A 4 11.40 6.75 -3.49
C LEU A 4 10.15 7.55 -3.12
N LEU A 5 10.11 8.83 -3.49
CA LEU A 5 8.98 9.71 -3.26
C LEU A 5 7.74 9.25 -4.07
N ILE A 6 7.94 8.84 -5.32
CA ILE A 6 6.89 8.30 -6.18
C ILE A 6 6.28 7.03 -5.55
N PHE A 7 7.11 6.08 -5.13
CA PHE A 7 6.61 4.86 -4.48
C PHE A 7 5.87 5.18 -3.18
N LEU A 8 6.39 6.09 -2.36
CA LEU A 8 5.76 6.51 -1.11
C LEU A 8 4.37 7.12 -1.34
N LEU A 9 4.23 7.97 -2.37
CA LEU A 9 2.95 8.53 -2.78
C LEU A 9 1.98 7.43 -3.22
N ILE A 10 2.40 6.56 -4.15
CA ILE A 10 1.55 5.47 -4.66
C ILE A 10 1.06 4.56 -3.52
N PHE A 11 1.94 4.20 -2.59
CA PHE A 11 1.56 3.36 -1.44
C PHE A 11 0.67 4.09 -0.42
N SER A 12 0.80 5.42 -0.31
CA SER A 12 -0.09 6.23 0.53
C SER A 12 -1.54 6.23 0.01
N PHE A 13 -1.75 6.06 -1.30
CA PHE A 13 -3.09 5.94 -1.90
C PHE A 13 -3.71 4.54 -1.77
N THR A 14 -2.91 3.50 -1.49
CA THR A 14 -3.39 2.12 -1.38
C THR A 14 -4.44 1.90 -0.27
N PRO A 15 -4.28 2.40 0.96
CA PRO A 15 -5.31 2.26 1.99
C PRO A 15 -6.59 3.05 1.66
N PHE A 16 -6.49 4.16 0.89
CA PHE A 16 -7.66 4.91 0.44
C PHE A 16 -8.52 4.07 -0.53
N LEU A 17 -7.88 3.33 -1.43
CA LEU A 17 -8.54 2.36 -2.32
C LEU A 17 -9.17 1.20 -1.53
N LEU A 18 -8.44 0.61 -0.57
CA LEU A 18 -8.95 -0.47 0.29
C LEU A 18 -10.15 -0.05 1.16
N TRP A 19 -10.24 1.23 1.52
CA TRP A 19 -11.35 1.75 2.31
C TRP A 19 -12.68 1.74 1.55
N GLY A 20 -12.63 1.90 0.21
CA GLY A 20 -13.80 1.88 -0.66
C GLY A 20 -14.48 0.51 -0.75
N ASP A 21 -13.71 -0.58 -0.69
CA ASP A 21 -14.18 -1.96 -0.90
C ASP A 21 -14.46 -2.74 0.41
N ASN A 22 -14.74 -2.07 1.53
CA ASN A 22 -15.00 -2.65 2.86
C ASN A 22 -13.81 -3.32 3.58
N TRP A 23 -12.58 -3.22 3.08
CA TRP A 23 -11.37 -3.77 3.71
C TRP A 23 -10.70 -2.81 4.72
N LYS A 24 -11.54 -2.19 5.58
CA LYS A 24 -11.11 -1.17 6.56
C LYS A 24 -10.04 -1.67 7.55
N LYS A 25 -10.08 -2.96 7.92
CA LYS A 25 -9.11 -3.56 8.86
C LYS A 25 -7.70 -3.59 8.29
N THR A 26 -7.55 -3.96 7.02
CA THR A 26 -6.25 -3.99 6.34
C THR A 26 -5.74 -2.59 6.06
N ALA A 27 -6.64 -1.66 5.70
CA ALA A 27 -6.28 -0.25 5.56
C ALA A 27 -5.75 0.34 6.88
N LEU A 28 -6.41 0.03 8.02
CA LEU A 28 -5.99 0.54 9.33
C LEU A 28 -4.60 0.03 9.75
N PHE A 29 -4.30 -1.24 9.45
CA PHE A 29 -2.99 -1.83 9.73
C PHE A 29 -1.87 -1.21 8.90
N GLN A 30 -2.19 -0.68 7.71
CA GLN A 30 -1.21 -0.10 6.80
C GLN A 30 -0.83 1.35 7.16
N ILE A 31 -1.71 2.09 7.83
CA ILE A 31 -1.48 3.48 8.28
C ILE A 31 -0.17 3.64 9.09
N PRO A 32 0.13 2.83 10.14
CA PRO A 32 1.38 2.99 10.88
C PRO A 32 2.63 2.72 10.04
N PHE A 33 2.57 1.83 9.05
CA PHE A 33 3.70 1.59 8.13
C PHE A 33 3.93 2.75 7.17
N ILE A 34 2.86 3.37 6.68
CA ILE A 34 2.93 4.55 5.83
C ILE A 34 3.53 5.73 6.60
N LEU A 35 3.10 5.95 7.85
CA LEU A 35 3.67 6.97 8.72
C LEU A 35 5.16 6.71 9.00
N GLY A 36 5.54 5.46 9.26
CA GLY A 36 6.94 5.07 9.43
C GLY A 36 7.80 5.32 8.19
N ALA A 37 7.26 5.02 7.00
CA ALA A 37 7.95 5.28 5.74
C ALA A 37 8.09 6.78 5.45
N TRP A 38 7.07 7.59 5.75
CA TRP A 38 7.13 9.04 5.66
C TRP A 38 8.20 9.62 6.58
N TYR A 39 8.29 9.12 7.82
CA TYR A 39 9.32 9.53 8.77
C TYR A 39 10.74 9.19 8.26
N THR A 40 10.94 7.96 7.78
CA THR A 40 12.21 7.54 7.15
C THR A 40 12.56 8.45 5.97
N PHE A 41 11.58 8.78 5.12
CA PHE A 41 11.79 9.63 3.95
C PHE A 41 12.19 11.06 4.34
N ILE A 42 11.50 11.68 5.29
CA ILE A 42 11.84 13.03 5.79
C ILE A 42 13.26 13.04 6.38
N LYS A 43 13.63 12.04 7.18
CA LYS A 43 14.97 11.91 7.74
C LYS A 43 16.04 11.74 6.66
N PHE A 44 15.76 10.91 5.65
CA PHE A 44 16.66 10.69 4.51
C PHE A 44 16.92 11.98 3.72
N VAL A 45 15.87 12.77 3.47
CA VAL A 45 15.97 14.04 2.71
C VAL A 45 16.66 15.13 3.52
N SER A 46 16.36 15.26 4.82
CA SER A 46 16.83 16.39 5.62
C SER A 46 18.26 16.23 6.14
N VAL A 47 18.66 15.02 6.56
CA VAL A 47 19.93 14.80 7.28
C VAL A 47 20.79 13.71 6.63
N GLY A 48 20.20 12.89 5.75
CA GLY A 48 20.83 11.67 5.25
C GLY A 48 20.78 10.55 6.29
N ILE A 49 20.77 9.29 5.82
CA ILE A 49 20.75 8.11 6.71
C ILE A 49 22.19 7.71 7.00
N ALA A 50 22.60 7.84 8.26
CA ALA A 50 23.88 7.33 8.73
C ALA A 50 23.88 5.77 8.75
N PRO A 51 25.03 5.10 8.63
CA PRO A 51 25.11 3.62 8.60
C PRO A 51 24.49 2.93 9.83
N HIS A 52 24.49 3.58 10.99
CA HIS A 52 23.82 3.13 12.21
C HIS A 52 22.29 3.07 12.05
N GLU A 53 21.72 3.97 11.25
CA GLU A 53 20.27 4.15 11.08
C GLU A 53 19.70 3.31 9.92
N SER A 54 20.46 2.32 9.45
CA SER A 54 20.09 1.43 8.35
C SER A 54 18.78 0.68 8.58
N TYR A 55 18.36 0.51 9.84
CA TYR A 55 17.08 -0.11 10.20
C TYR A 55 15.87 0.69 9.68
N LEU A 56 16.02 1.99 9.44
CA LEU A 56 14.96 2.82 8.85
C LEU A 56 14.61 2.40 7.41
N TRP A 57 15.59 1.84 6.68
CA TRP A 57 15.33 1.26 5.35
C TRP A 57 14.47 0.01 5.43
N ILE A 58 14.57 -0.77 6.51
CA ILE A 58 13.72 -1.94 6.73
C ILE A 58 12.25 -1.51 6.86
N LEU A 59 11.98 -0.40 7.55
CA LEU A 59 10.63 0.18 7.63
C LEU A 59 10.11 0.63 6.25
N PHE A 60 10.97 1.22 5.43
CA PHE A 60 10.61 1.61 4.07
C PHE A 60 10.31 0.40 3.18
N PHE A 61 11.18 -0.62 3.19
CA PHE A 61 10.95 -1.87 2.47
C PHE A 61 9.73 -2.63 2.98
N ALA A 62 9.52 -2.66 4.30
CA ALA A 62 8.32 -3.25 4.89
C ALA A 62 7.05 -2.55 4.38
N ASN A 63 7.06 -1.21 4.29
CA ASN A 63 5.94 -0.47 3.71
C ASN A 63 5.71 -0.81 2.23
N LEU A 64 6.80 -0.99 1.45
CA LEU A 64 6.73 -1.40 0.05
C LEU A 64 6.13 -2.80 -0.12
N VAL A 65 6.55 -3.76 0.71
CA VAL A 65 6.02 -5.13 0.73
C VAL A 65 4.55 -5.14 1.14
N TYR A 66 4.20 -4.41 2.21
CA TYR A 66 2.82 -4.34 2.68
C TYR A 66 1.90 -3.69 1.64
N GLY A 67 2.39 -2.66 0.96
CA GLY A 67 1.71 -2.03 -0.15
C GLY A 67 1.44 -2.98 -1.32
N HIS A 68 2.40 -3.84 -1.66
CA HIS A 68 2.21 -4.89 -2.67
C HIS A 68 1.17 -5.93 -2.25
N ILE A 69 1.18 -6.34 -0.97
CA ILE A 69 0.20 -7.29 -0.44
C ILE A 69 -1.20 -6.68 -0.51
N ALA A 70 -1.35 -5.45 -0.04
CA ALA A 70 -2.58 -4.67 -0.11
C ALA A 70 -3.10 -4.55 -1.56
N PHE A 71 -2.21 -4.21 -2.51
CA PHE A 71 -2.54 -4.11 -3.92
C PHE A 71 -2.95 -5.46 -4.54
N THR A 72 -2.28 -6.55 -4.18
CA THR A 72 -2.62 -7.90 -4.64
C THR A 72 -3.99 -8.35 -4.13
N ILE A 73 -4.29 -8.06 -2.85
CA ILE A 73 -5.62 -8.34 -2.27
C ILE A 73 -6.69 -7.56 -3.02
N MET A 74 -6.46 -6.28 -3.30
CA MET A 74 -7.38 -5.44 -4.07
C MET A 74 -7.64 -6.02 -5.47
N LEU A 75 -6.59 -6.41 -6.21
CA LEU A 75 -6.73 -7.01 -7.54
C LEU A 75 -7.52 -8.33 -7.51
N LEU A 76 -7.28 -9.16 -6.49
CA LEU A 76 -8.02 -10.41 -6.30
C LEU A 76 -9.49 -10.17 -5.99
N GLU A 77 -9.79 -9.17 -5.17
CA GLU A 77 -11.17 -8.82 -4.81
C GLU A 77 -11.92 -8.21 -6.01
N MET A 78 -11.26 -7.32 -6.75
CA MET A 78 -11.80 -6.75 -7.99
C MET A 78 -12.09 -7.85 -9.03
N ARG A 79 -11.22 -8.86 -9.13
CA ARG A 79 -11.45 -10.05 -9.97
C ARG A 79 -12.66 -10.87 -9.50
N LYS A 80 -12.85 -11.06 -8.20
CA LYS A 80 -14.04 -11.74 -7.65
C LYS A 80 -15.32 -10.95 -7.94
N SER A 81 -15.31 -9.64 -7.75
CA SER A 81 -16.43 -8.74 -8.03
C SER A 81 -16.84 -8.79 -9.51
N LEU A 82 -15.88 -8.76 -10.42
CA LEU A 82 -16.13 -8.91 -11.87
C LEU A 82 -16.70 -10.27 -12.23
N LYS A 83 -16.17 -11.36 -11.64
CA LYS A 83 -16.66 -12.72 -11.89
C LYS A 83 -18.08 -12.92 -11.35
N ALA A 84 -18.41 -12.31 -10.21
CA ALA A 84 -19.77 -12.28 -9.65
C ALA A 84 -20.74 -11.56 -10.59
N ARG A 85 -20.34 -10.40 -11.16
CA ARG A 85 -21.15 -9.70 -12.16
C ARG A 85 -21.36 -10.51 -13.45
N GLN A 86 -20.37 -11.25 -13.92
CA GLN A 86 -20.52 -12.09 -15.12
C GLN A 86 -21.51 -13.25 -14.92
N GLY A 87 -21.54 -13.88 -13.73
CA GLY A 87 -22.50 -14.94 -13.43
C GLY A 87 -23.95 -14.46 -13.42
N PHE A 88 -24.21 -13.23 -12.98
CA PHE A 88 -25.55 -12.64 -13.01
C PHE A 88 -26.05 -12.35 -14.43
N VAL A 89 -25.17 -11.96 -15.36
CA VAL A 89 -25.56 -11.70 -16.75
C VAL A 89 -25.85 -12.99 -17.51
N GLN A 90 -25.19 -14.09 -17.16
CA GLN A 90 -25.37 -15.39 -17.82
C GLN A 90 -26.63 -16.14 -17.39
N HIS A 91 -27.18 -15.85 -16.21
CA HIS A 91 -28.42 -16.49 -15.73
C HIS A 91 -29.70 -15.79 -16.21
N ASN A 92 -29.60 -14.56 -16.73
CA ASN A 92 -30.74 -13.73 -17.13
C ASN A 92 -30.99 -13.70 -18.65
N ASN A 93 -30.36 -14.60 -19.40
CA ASN A 93 -30.58 -14.86 -20.83
C ASN A 93 -31.03 -16.32 -21.01
#